data_AF-A0A965JWH8-F1
#
_entry.id   AF-A0A965JWH8-F1
#
_cell.length_a   1.000
_cell.length_b   1.000
_cell.length_c   1.000
_cell.angle_alpha   90.00
_cell.angle_beta   90.00
_cell.angle_gamma   90.00
#
_symmetry.space_group_name_H-M   'P 1'
#
loop_
_entity.id
_entity.type
_entity.pdbx_description
1 polymer ?
#
loop_
_entity_poly.entity_id
_entity_poly.type
_entity_poly.pdbx_seq_one_letter_code
_entity_poly.pdbx_strand_id
1 'polypeptide(L)' 'NLMDADSQDEAILGRMLTIAPRLAIEQGCRPGESGGFRVVINNGADGGQEVYHLHMHIMGGPRPWKKN' A
#
# COMPACT_ATOMS: atom_id res chain seq x y z
N ASN A 1 3.89 14.23 -0.05
CA ASN A 1 2.62 13.62 -0.50
C ASN A 1 2.89 12.93 -1.84
N LEU A 2 2.00 12.06 -2.37
CA LEU A 2 2.23 11.49 -3.72
C LEU A 2 2.16 12.58 -4.80
N MET A 3 1.35 13.63 -4.61
CA MET A 3 1.33 14.80 -5.52
C MET A 3 2.68 15.52 -5.64
N ASP A 4 3.55 15.39 -4.65
CA ASP A 4 4.82 16.11 -4.61
C ASP A 4 5.95 15.29 -5.24
N ALA A 5 5.68 14.04 -5.62
CA ALA A 5 6.70 13.14 -6.15
C ALA A 5 7.13 13.55 -7.56
N ASP A 6 8.43 13.46 -7.81
CA ASP A 6 9.02 13.70 -9.12
C ASP A 6 9.95 12.55 -9.56
N SER A 7 10.71 12.75 -10.64
CA SER A 7 11.61 11.73 -11.18
C SER A 7 12.77 11.38 -10.23
N GLN A 8 13.11 12.26 -9.29
CA GLN A 8 14.14 11.98 -8.29
C GLN A 8 13.67 10.97 -7.25
N ASP A 9 12.36 10.83 -7.05
CA ASP A 9 11.75 9.89 -6.10
C ASP A 9 11.53 8.49 -6.67
N GLU A 10 11.71 8.28 -7.98
CA GLU A 10 11.44 6.99 -8.65
C GLU A 10 12.10 5.80 -7.94
N ALA A 11 13.36 5.97 -7.51
CA ALA A 11 14.10 4.91 -6.84
C ALA A 11 13.47 4.52 -5.49
N ILE A 12 13.06 5.50 -4.67
CA ILE A 12 12.45 5.22 -3.36
C ILE A 12 11.02 4.70 -3.51
N LEU A 13 10.24 5.23 -4.47
CA LEU A 13 8.90 4.75 -4.77
C LEU A 13 8.92 3.31 -5.30
N GLY A 14 9.86 3.00 -6.21
CA GLY A 14 10.10 1.63 -6.67
C GLY A 14 10.49 0.71 -5.51
N ARG A 15 11.33 1.19 -4.59
CA ARG A 15 11.66 0.44 -3.36
C ARG A 15 10.43 0.20 -2.48
N MET A 16 9.55 1.18 -2.29
CA MET A 16 8.30 1.01 -1.53
C MET A 16 7.41 -0.09 -2.12
N LEU A 17 7.24 -0.10 -3.44
CA LEU A 17 6.42 -1.11 -4.12
C LEU A 17 7.04 -2.51 -4.06
N THR A 18 8.37 -2.61 -4.20
CA THR A 18 9.08 -3.91 -4.18
C THR A 18 9.16 -4.53 -2.78
N ILE A 19 9.17 -3.73 -1.71
CA ILE A 19 9.12 -4.28 -0.33
C ILE A 19 7.70 -4.70 0.09
N ALA A 20 6.65 -4.16 -0.53
CA ALA A 20 5.26 -4.44 -0.17
C ALA A 20 4.90 -5.95 -0.12
N PRO A 21 5.19 -6.78 -1.16
CA PRO A 21 4.88 -8.20 -1.10
C PRO A 21 5.66 -8.94 -0.01
N ARG A 22 6.92 -8.56 0.22
CA ARG A 22 7.75 -9.13 1.29
C ARG A 22 7.11 -8.85 2.66
N LEU A 23 6.77 -7.59 2.93
CA LEU A 23 6.12 -7.20 4.18
C LEU A 23 4.75 -7.87 4.35
N ALA A 24 3.97 -8.01 3.28
CA ALA A 24 2.70 -8.71 3.34
C ALA A 24 2.88 -10.16 3.82
N ILE A 25 3.84 -10.89 3.26
CA ILE A 25 4.17 -12.28 3.66
C ILE A 25 4.63 -12.31 5.12
N GLU A 26 5.57 -11.44 5.49
CA GLU A 26 6.11 -11.37 6.85
C GLU A 26 5.04 -11.09 7.91
N GLN A 27 3.96 -10.38 7.53
CA GLN A 27 2.82 -10.10 8.39
C GLN A 27 1.66 -11.12 8.25
N GLY A 28 1.90 -12.27 7.61
CA GLY A 28 0.95 -13.39 7.56
C GLY A 28 -0.08 -13.32 6.42
N CYS A 29 0.10 -12.43 5.45
CA CYS A 29 -0.71 -12.46 4.23
C CYS A 29 -0.33 -13.67 3.36
N ARG A 30 -1.31 -14.22 2.64
CA ARG A 30 -1.10 -15.26 1.62
C ARG A 30 -1.20 -14.63 0.22
N PRO A 31 -0.12 -14.06 -0.35
CA PRO A 31 -0.18 -13.48 -1.70
C PRO A 31 -0.32 -14.57 -2.78
N GLY A 32 -0.80 -14.19 -3.98
CA GLY A 32 -0.93 -15.10 -5.12
C GLY A 32 -2.26 -15.87 -5.15
N GLU A 33 -2.32 -16.99 -5.87
CA GLU A 33 -3.56 -17.70 -6.20
C GLU A 33 -4.36 -18.22 -4.99
N SER A 34 -3.69 -18.46 -3.86
CA SER A 34 -4.30 -18.94 -2.62
C SER A 34 -4.80 -17.82 -1.69
N GLY A 35 -4.69 -16.55 -2.12
CA GLY A 35 -5.12 -15.38 -1.36
C GLY A 35 -4.87 -14.06 -2.08
N GLY A 36 -4.35 -13.08 -1.35
CA GLY A 36 -4.03 -11.77 -1.89
C GLY A 36 -3.81 -10.74 -0.79
N PHE A 37 -3.29 -9.60 -1.20
CA PHE A 37 -3.23 -8.38 -0.39
C PHE A 37 -3.55 -7.19 -1.29
N ARG A 38 -3.96 -6.08 -0.68
CA ARG A 38 -4.23 -4.83 -1.39
C ARG A 38 -3.24 -3.78 -0.92
N VAL A 39 -2.63 -3.10 -1.88
CA VAL A 39 -1.81 -1.91 -1.66
C VAL A 39 -2.64 -0.68 -2.01
N VAL A 40 -2.65 0.34 -1.14
CA VAL A 40 -3.35 1.60 -1.39
C VAL A 40 -2.47 2.76 -0.98
N ILE A 41 -2.41 3.79 -1.84
CA ILE A 41 -1.85 5.10 -1.53
C ILE A 41 -2.99 6.10 -1.72
N ASN A 42 -3.41 6.74 -0.62
CA ASN A 42 -4.49 7.72 -0.63
C ASN A 42 -3.90 9.11 -0.80
N ASN A 43 -4.55 9.95 -1.60
CA ASN A 43 -4.08 11.29 -1.88
C ASN A 43 -5.24 12.30 -1.92
N GLY A 44 -5.14 13.37 -1.11
CA GLY A 44 -6.15 14.41 -0.99
C GLY A 44 -7.44 13.95 -0.28
N ALA A 45 -8.36 14.89 -0.13
CA ALA A 45 -9.62 14.67 0.58
C ALA A 45 -10.48 13.57 -0.07
N ASP A 46 -10.68 13.64 -1.39
CA ASP A 46 -11.48 12.66 -2.14
C ASP A 46 -10.83 11.27 -2.18
N GLY A 47 -9.50 11.20 -2.03
CA GLY A 47 -8.75 9.96 -1.88
C GLY A 47 -8.81 9.37 -0.48
N GLY A 48 -9.40 10.05 0.50
CA GLY A 48 -9.47 9.60 1.90
C GLY A 48 -8.12 9.68 2.63
N GLN A 49 -7.27 10.66 2.31
CA GLN A 49 -6.00 10.88 3.01
C GLN A 49 -6.23 11.67 4.32
N GLU A 50 -5.84 11.08 5.44
CA GLU A 50 -5.94 11.74 6.76
C GLU A 50 -4.63 12.40 7.20
N VAL A 51 -3.48 11.78 6.86
CA VAL A 51 -2.14 12.29 7.18
C VAL A 51 -1.42 12.69 5.91
N TYR A 52 -1.00 13.95 5.83
CA TYR A 52 -0.34 14.57 4.67
C TYR A 52 1.15 14.25 4.59
N HIS A 53 1.47 12.97 4.69
CA HIS A 53 2.78 12.38 4.42
C HIS A 53 2.59 11.23 3.44
N LEU A 54 3.56 10.97 2.57
CA LEU A 54 3.45 9.82 1.67
C LEU A 54 3.48 8.53 2.50
N HIS A 55 2.43 7.72 2.40
CA HIS A 55 2.38 6.42 3.05
C HIS A 55 1.58 5.45 2.19
N MET A 56 1.81 4.16 2.45
CA MET A 56 1.20 3.06 1.71
C MET A 56 0.57 2.10 2.71
N HIS A 57 -0.72 1.82 2.53
CA HIS A 57 -1.41 0.78 3.27
C HIS A 57 -1.20 -0.57 2.60
N ILE A 58 -0.88 -1.59 3.39
CA ILE A 58 -0.87 -2.99 2.97
C ILE A 58 -1.96 -3.69 3.78
N MET A 59 -3.02 -4.15 3.10
CA MET A 59 -4.12 -4.86 3.73
C MET A 59 -4.09 -6.33 3.31
N GLY A 60 -4.12 -7.24 4.27
CA GLY A 60 -4.24 -8.69 4.07
C GLY A 60 -5.38 -9.30 4.88
N GLY A 61 -5.88 -10.47 4.45
CA GLY A 61 -7.01 -11.14 5.08
C GLY A 61 -8.15 -11.50 4.11
N PRO A 62 -9.19 -12.21 4.61
CA PRO A 62 -10.30 -12.66 3.80
C PRO A 62 -11.12 -11.49 3.25
N ARG A 63 -11.65 -11.66 2.03
CA ARG A 63 -12.50 -10.68 1.34
C ARG A 63 -13.99 -11.05 1.45
N PRO A 64 -14.92 -10.07 1.45
CA PRO A 64 -14.65 -8.63 1.49
C PRO A 64 -13.99 -8.26 2.82
N TRP A 65 -13.11 -7.24 2.80
CA TRP A 65 -12.48 -6.70 4.01
C TRP A 65 -13.59 -6.31 4.96
N LYS A 66 -13.85 -7.12 5.99
CA LYS A 66 -14.92 -6.84 6.93
C LYS A 66 -14.54 -5.53 7.63
N LYS A 67 -15.34 -4.49 7.42
CA LYS A 67 -15.39 -3.36 8.35
C LYS A 67 -15.97 -3.96 9.61
N ASN A 68 -15.12 -4.27 10.58
CA ASN A 68 -15.59 -4.48 11.94
C ASN A 68 -16.15 -3.16 12.45
#